data_AF-A0A7W5Q495-F1
#
_entry.id   AF-A0A7W5Q495-F1
#
_cell.length_a   1.000
_cell.length_b   1.000
_cell.length_c   1.000
_cell.angle_alpha   90.00
_cell.angle_beta   90.00
_cell.angle_gamma   90.00
#
_symmetry.space_group_name_H-M   'P 1'
#
loop_
_entity.id
_entity.type
_entity.pdbx_description
1 polymer ?
#
loop_
_entity_poly.entity_id
_entity_poly.type
_entity_poly.pdbx_seq_one_letter_code
_entity_poly.pdbx_strand_id
1 'polypeptide(L)'
;MNTSEQRANDIVNYLYDEGDIDLTFFGHILGMVSADENDVSFEKSAEQRLSDAITLVDFLVSSGDFYVGQTMGKQDGKYIDVPLSGGLEEFRNEAMDIFAKEGIDGDNLIVFSWIKKKKIGKKAPPLPGHIIDLFR
;
A
#
# COMPACT_ATOMS: atom_id res chain seq x y z
N MET A 1 14.38 5.75 -20.06
CA MET A 1 14.20 5.48 -18.61
C MET A 1 14.64 4.06 -18.35
N ASN A 2 15.23 3.80 -17.19
CA ASN A 2 15.37 2.45 -16.65
C ASN A 2 13.94 1.85 -16.51
N THR A 3 13.74 0.57 -16.87
CA THR A 3 12.43 -0.11 -16.77
C THR A 3 11.82 -0.01 -15.38
N SER A 4 12.62 -0.08 -14.31
CA SER A 4 12.17 0.09 -12.93
C SER A 4 11.74 1.53 -12.59
N GLU A 5 12.38 2.55 -13.16
CA GLU A 5 11.96 3.94 -12.97
C GLU A 5 10.63 4.22 -13.65
N GLN A 6 10.45 3.73 -14.87
CA GLN A 6 9.18 3.85 -15.58
C GLN A 6 8.07 3.10 -14.83
N ARG A 7 8.31 1.85 -14.44
CA ARG A 7 7.38 1.05 -13.63
C ARG A 7 6.98 1.74 -12.32
N ALA A 8 7.95 2.28 -11.59
CA ALA A 8 7.69 2.98 -10.34
C ALA A 8 6.75 4.17 -10.57
N ASN A 9 7.00 4.96 -11.63
CA ASN A 9 6.13 6.07 -12.01
C ASN A 9 4.73 5.59 -12.39
N ASP A 10 4.62 4.53 -13.20
CA ASP A 10 3.33 4.00 -13.65
C ASP A 10 2.49 3.51 -12.46
N ILE A 11 3.09 2.77 -11.53
CA ILE A 11 2.40 2.27 -10.32
C ILE A 11 1.97 3.40 -9.39
N VAL A 12 2.86 4.36 -9.12
CA VAL A 12 2.49 5.47 -8.22
C VAL A 12 1.44 6.36 -8.88
N ASN A 13 1.53 6.64 -10.18
CA ASN A 13 0.48 7.36 -10.89
C ASN A 13 -0.85 6.61 -10.84
N TYR A 14 -0.83 5.30 -11.06
CA TYR A 14 -2.02 4.45 -10.93
C TYR A 14 -2.65 4.57 -9.53
N LEU A 15 -1.87 4.49 -8.46
CA LEU A 15 -2.37 4.67 -7.09
C LEU A 15 -2.97 6.07 -6.85
N TYR A 16 -2.41 7.11 -7.45
CA TYR A 16 -2.98 8.45 -7.40
C TYR A 16 -4.29 8.56 -8.18
N ASP A 17 -4.38 7.94 -9.35
CA ASP A 17 -5.57 7.98 -10.19
C ASP A 17 -6.72 7.14 -9.58
N GLU A 18 -6.44 5.91 -9.12
CA GLU A 18 -7.40 5.08 -8.39
C GLU A 18 -7.84 5.73 -7.08
N GLY A 19 -6.92 6.36 -6.37
CA GLY A 19 -7.22 7.08 -5.13
C GLY A 19 -8.20 8.24 -5.31
N ASP A 20 -8.37 8.77 -6.55
CA ASP A 20 -9.42 9.75 -6.84
C ASP A 20 -10.83 9.14 -6.84
N ILE A 21 -10.93 7.82 -6.98
CA ILE A 21 -12.17 7.06 -7.15
C ILE A 21 -12.52 6.32 -5.86
N ASP A 22 -11.56 5.57 -5.28
CA ASP A 22 -11.82 4.67 -4.16
C ASP A 22 -10.63 4.55 -3.17
N LEU A 23 -10.82 3.79 -2.09
CA LEU A 23 -9.73 3.31 -1.23
C LEU A 23 -8.94 2.21 -1.92
N THR A 24 -7.65 2.11 -1.57
CA THR A 24 -6.77 1.02 -2.02
C THR A 24 -6.43 0.14 -0.83
N PHE A 25 -6.75 -1.15 -0.93
CA PHE A 25 -6.37 -2.13 0.08
C PHE A 25 -4.87 -2.39 0.09
N PHE A 26 -4.33 -2.68 1.28
CA PHE A 26 -2.91 -2.96 1.45
C PHE A 26 -2.44 -4.18 0.64
N GLY A 27 -3.32 -5.16 0.44
CA GLY A 27 -3.08 -6.30 -0.45
C GLY A 27 -2.73 -5.91 -1.89
N HIS A 28 -3.34 -4.84 -2.43
CA HIS A 28 -3.00 -4.36 -3.77
C HIS A 28 -1.57 -3.79 -3.82
N ILE A 29 -1.20 -3.02 -2.78
CA ILE A 29 0.15 -2.44 -2.66
C ILE A 29 1.19 -3.56 -2.51
N LEU A 30 0.89 -4.58 -1.69
CA LEU A 30 1.72 -5.77 -1.56
C LEU A 30 1.92 -6.45 -2.92
N GLY A 31 0.85 -6.66 -3.70
CA GLY A 31 0.95 -7.22 -5.05
C GLY A 31 1.86 -6.41 -5.97
N MET A 32 1.67 -5.08 -6.00
CA MET A 32 2.43 -4.16 -6.87
C MET A 32 3.94 -4.19 -6.62
N VAL A 33 4.38 -4.32 -5.36
CA VAL A 33 5.81 -4.39 -5.02
C VAL A 33 6.42 -5.80 -5.14
N SER A 34 5.58 -6.80 -5.46
CA SER A 34 5.96 -8.22 -5.46
C SER A 34 6.14 -8.81 -6.86
N ALA A 35 5.61 -8.18 -7.90
CA ALA A 35 5.67 -8.69 -9.27
C ALA A 35 6.00 -7.59 -10.27
N ASP A 36 6.38 -7.98 -11.49
CA ASP A 36 6.61 -7.10 -12.63
C ASP A 36 5.31 -6.79 -13.41
N GLU A 37 5.42 -6.21 -14.61
CA GLU A 37 4.26 -5.82 -15.45
C GLU A 37 3.57 -6.99 -16.13
N ASN A 38 4.21 -8.17 -16.13
CA ASN A 38 3.71 -9.41 -16.68
C ASN A 38 3.28 -10.39 -15.57
N ASP A 39 3.04 -9.88 -14.36
CA ASP A 39 2.75 -10.64 -13.14
C ASP A 39 3.84 -11.68 -12.79
N VAL A 40 5.09 -11.47 -13.24
CA VAL A 40 6.22 -12.32 -12.88
C VAL A 40 6.70 -11.90 -11.50
N SER A 41 6.70 -12.83 -10.54
CA SER A 41 7.18 -12.59 -9.19
C SER A 41 8.64 -12.12 -9.20
N PHE A 42 8.93 -11.07 -8.44
CA PHE A 42 10.31 -10.76 -8.07
C PHE A 42 10.85 -11.84 -7.12
N GLU A 43 12.16 -12.06 -7.13
CA GLU A 43 12.84 -12.94 -6.18
C GLU A 43 13.00 -12.23 -4.81
N LYS A 44 11.88 -11.88 -4.17
CA LYS A 44 11.84 -11.20 -2.87
C LYS A 44 11.29 -12.13 -1.79
N SER A 45 11.89 -12.07 -0.59
CA SER A 45 11.33 -12.77 0.58
C SER A 45 10.01 -12.14 1.02
N ALA A 46 9.23 -12.86 1.81
CA ALA A 46 7.98 -12.37 2.39
C ALA A 46 8.21 -11.08 3.21
N GLU A 47 9.29 -11.02 3.98
CA GLU A 47 9.67 -9.88 4.81
C GLU A 47 10.07 -8.67 3.95
N GLN A 48 10.79 -8.90 2.84
CA GLN A 48 11.15 -7.82 1.92
C GLN A 48 9.89 -7.25 1.25
N ARG A 49 8.97 -8.10 0.81
CA ARG A 49 7.69 -7.67 0.20
C ARG A 49 6.86 -6.83 1.18
N LEU A 50 6.76 -7.26 2.43
CA LEU A 50 6.08 -6.49 3.49
C LEU A 50 6.78 -5.14 3.71
N SER A 51 8.11 -5.15 3.87
CA SER A 51 8.91 -3.95 4.08
C SER A 51 8.76 -2.95 2.94
N ASP A 52 8.79 -3.42 1.70
CA ASP A 52 8.63 -2.58 0.50
C ASP A 52 7.23 -1.97 0.44
N ALA A 53 6.18 -2.75 0.73
CA ALA A 53 4.81 -2.26 0.74
C ALA A 53 4.58 -1.21 1.84
N ILE A 54 5.12 -1.42 3.04
CA ILE A 54 5.08 -0.44 4.13
C ILE A 54 5.83 0.84 3.72
N THR A 55 6.98 0.70 3.05
CA THR A 55 7.77 1.85 2.57
C THR A 55 7.00 2.66 1.53
N LEU A 56 6.27 2.00 0.62
CA LEU A 56 5.42 2.67 -0.34
C LEU A 56 4.23 3.37 0.33
N VAL A 57 3.57 2.74 1.31
CA VAL A 57 2.51 3.39 2.10
C VAL A 57 3.03 4.61 2.84
N ASP A 58 4.21 4.52 3.47
CA ASP A 58 4.86 5.63 4.16
C ASP A 58 5.06 6.83 3.22
N PHE A 59 5.61 6.60 2.02
CA PHE A 59 5.76 7.65 1.02
C PHE A 59 4.42 8.32 0.64
N LEU A 60 3.37 7.54 0.41
CA LEU A 60 2.05 8.05 0.04
C LEU A 60 1.43 8.89 1.17
N VAL A 61 1.54 8.44 2.42
CA VAL A 61 0.97 9.12 3.58
C VAL A 61 1.79 10.34 4.00
N SER A 62 3.12 10.24 4.04
CA SER A 62 4.03 11.32 4.47
C SER A 62 4.01 12.54 3.54
N SER A 63 3.66 12.35 2.26
CA SER A 63 3.39 13.45 1.32
C SER A 63 2.16 14.30 1.70
N GLY A 64 1.33 13.80 2.63
CA GLY A 64 0.08 14.41 3.07
C GLY A 64 -1.05 14.28 2.05
N ASP A 65 -0.91 13.38 1.08
CA ASP A 65 -1.89 13.16 0.02
C ASP A 65 -2.79 11.96 0.29
N PHE A 66 -2.34 11.03 1.13
CA PHE A 66 -3.10 9.86 1.57
C PHE A 66 -3.23 9.81 3.09
N TYR A 67 -4.19 9.01 3.56
CA TYR A 67 -4.32 8.60 4.94
C TYR A 67 -4.66 7.11 5.01
N VAL A 68 -4.39 6.50 6.16
CA VAL A 68 -4.58 5.08 6.40
C VAL A 68 -5.82 4.81 7.25
N GLY A 69 -6.36 3.62 7.10
CA GLY A 69 -7.49 3.14 7.87
C GLY A 69 -7.62 1.63 7.84
N GLN A 70 -8.67 1.15 8.49
CA GLN A 70 -9.00 -0.27 8.54
C GLN A 70 -10.50 -0.52 8.37
N THR A 71 -10.82 -1.68 7.83
CA THR A 71 -12.19 -2.18 7.69
C THR A 71 -12.55 -2.94 8.97
N MET A 72 -13.59 -2.50 9.69
CA MET A 72 -14.05 -3.13 10.93
C MET A 72 -15.43 -3.76 10.76
N GLY A 73 -15.57 -5.00 11.22
CA GLY A 73 -16.87 -5.65 11.35
C GLY A 73 -17.68 -5.07 12.52
N LYS A 74 -18.96 -4.82 12.31
CA LYS A 74 -19.94 -4.48 13.33
C LYS A 74 -20.68 -5.72 13.82
N GLN A 75 -21.25 -5.64 15.03
CA GLN A 75 -22.06 -6.71 15.63
C GLN A 75 -23.29 -7.09 14.80
N ASP A 76 -23.75 -6.21 13.89
CA ASP A 76 -24.86 -6.47 12.96
C ASP A 76 -24.44 -7.15 11.65
N GLY A 77 -23.17 -7.57 11.54
CA GLY A 77 -22.61 -8.22 10.35
C GLY A 77 -22.23 -7.26 9.21
N LYS A 78 -22.34 -5.95 9.41
CA LYS A 78 -21.89 -4.94 8.44
C LYS A 78 -20.42 -4.60 8.64
N TYR A 79 -19.78 -4.09 7.59
CA TYR A 79 -18.44 -3.55 7.66
C TYR A 79 -18.47 -2.03 7.60
N ILE A 80 -17.51 -1.39 8.27
CA ILE A 80 -17.26 0.05 8.19
C ILE A 80 -15.78 0.33 8.01
N ASP A 81 -15.47 1.34 7.21
CA ASP A 81 -14.12 1.84 7.03
C ASP A 81 -13.84 2.94 8.05
N VAL A 82 -12.81 2.74 8.88
CA VAL A 82 -12.45 3.65 9.96
C VAL A 82 -11.02 4.13 9.76
N PRO A 83 -10.77 5.46 9.68
CA PRO A 83 -9.41 5.99 9.66
C PRO A 83 -8.65 5.64 10.95
N LEU A 84 -7.36 5.30 10.81
CA LEU A 84 -6.48 5.06 11.97
C LEU A 84 -6.07 6.38 12.61
N SER A 85 -6.27 6.48 13.92
CA SER A 85 -6.03 7.73 14.66
C SER A 85 -4.54 7.97 14.97
N GLY A 86 -3.78 6.90 15.17
CA GLY A 86 -2.32 6.89 15.25
C GLY A 86 -1.63 6.91 13.89
N GLY A 87 -2.41 6.98 12.80
CA GLY A 87 -1.90 7.14 11.45
C GLY A 87 -0.95 6.02 11.04
N LEU A 88 0.19 6.40 10.44
CA LEU A 88 1.13 5.46 9.84
C LEU A 88 1.81 4.53 10.86
N GLU A 89 2.06 4.99 12.08
CA GLU A 89 2.70 4.16 13.11
C GLU A 89 1.77 3.02 13.54
N GLU A 90 0.50 3.35 13.80
CA GLU A 90 -0.54 2.36 14.10
C GLU A 90 -0.69 1.36 12.94
N PHE A 91 -0.77 1.84 11.70
CA PHE A 91 -0.84 1.00 10.51
C PHE A 91 0.33 0.03 10.39
N ARG A 92 1.56 0.53 10.60
CA ARG A 92 2.78 -0.28 10.52
C ARG A 92 2.76 -1.41 11.55
N ASN A 93 2.41 -1.08 12.80
CA ASN A 93 2.37 -2.05 13.88
C ASN A 93 1.31 -3.13 13.61
N GLU A 94 0.11 -2.74 13.17
CA GLU A 94 -0.96 -3.69 12.82
C GLU A 94 -0.55 -4.60 11.66
N ALA A 95 0.03 -4.06 10.58
CA ALA A 95 0.48 -4.86 9.45
C ALA A 95 1.56 -5.88 9.85
N MET A 96 2.51 -5.47 10.70
CA MET A 96 3.54 -6.36 11.23
C MET A 96 2.95 -7.45 12.14
N ASP A 97 2.00 -7.10 12.99
CA ASP A 97 1.34 -8.04 13.90
C ASP A 97 0.52 -9.09 13.15
N ILE A 98 -0.18 -8.68 12.09
CA ILE A 98 -0.94 -9.60 11.23
C ILE A 98 0.03 -10.49 10.46
N PHE A 99 1.06 -9.92 9.84
CA PHE A 99 2.07 -10.69 9.12
C PHE A 99 2.74 -11.75 10.00
N ALA A 100 3.08 -11.42 11.25
CA ALA A 100 3.68 -12.37 12.19
C ALA A 100 2.75 -13.56 12.53
N LYS A 101 1.43 -13.38 12.44
CA LYS A 101 0.42 -14.40 12.76
C LYS A 101 0.00 -15.22 11.54
N GLU A 102 -0.14 -14.57 10.39
CA GLU A 102 -0.81 -15.13 9.21
C GLU A 102 0.12 -15.26 8.00
N GLY A 103 1.31 -14.67 8.04
CA GLY A 103 2.24 -14.61 6.91
C GLY A 103 1.83 -13.58 5.86
N ILE A 104 2.53 -13.61 4.72
CA ILE A 104 2.37 -12.63 3.63
C ILE A 104 1.03 -12.76 2.89
N ASP A 105 0.48 -13.97 2.85
CA ASP A 105 -0.78 -14.29 2.17
C ASP A 105 -1.96 -14.34 3.15
N GLY A 106 -1.80 -13.80 4.36
CA GLY A 106 -2.86 -13.72 5.35
C GLY A 106 -4.00 -12.84 4.88
N ASP A 107 -5.22 -13.38 4.87
CA ASP A 107 -6.43 -12.66 4.41
C ASP A 107 -6.57 -11.30 5.11
N ASN A 108 -6.29 -11.25 6.42
CA ASN A 108 -6.43 -10.00 7.16
C ASN A 108 -5.44 -8.94 6.70
N LEU A 109 -4.23 -9.34 6.31
CA LEU A 109 -3.22 -8.42 5.78
C LEU A 109 -3.66 -7.81 4.45
N ILE A 110 -4.39 -8.59 3.66
CA ILE A 110 -4.81 -8.23 2.30
C ILE A 110 -6.02 -7.29 2.34
N VAL A 111 -7.03 -7.56 3.19
CA VAL A 111 -8.35 -6.93 3.08
C VAL A 111 -8.74 -5.98 4.21
N PHE A 112 -8.05 -6.00 5.37
CA PHE A 112 -8.44 -5.13 6.49
C PHE A 112 -7.86 -3.73 6.36
N SER A 113 -6.58 -3.62 6.05
CA SER A 113 -5.90 -2.33 6.03
C SER A 113 -6.03 -1.67 4.66
N TRP A 114 -6.27 -0.36 4.65
CA TRP A 114 -6.41 0.42 3.42
C TRP A 114 -5.73 1.79 3.52
N ILE A 115 -5.44 2.35 2.35
CA ILE A 115 -5.07 3.75 2.17
C ILE A 115 -6.14 4.45 1.34
N LYS A 116 -6.36 5.74 1.61
CA LYS A 116 -7.31 6.56 0.86
C LYS A 116 -6.73 7.93 0.57
N LYS A 117 -6.92 8.42 -0.65
CA LYS A 117 -6.45 9.74 -1.05
C LYS A 117 -7.31 10.82 -0.39
N LYS A 118 -6.64 11.86 0.08
CA LYS A 118 -7.25 13.04 0.73
C LYS A 118 -7.52 14.17 -0.27
N LYS A 119 -6.66 14.31 -1.29
CA LYS A 119 -6.68 15.44 -2.23
C LYS A 119 -6.98 14.95 -3.65
N ILE A 120 -8.27 14.93 -4.00
CA ILE A 120 -8.74 14.49 -5.31
C ILE A 120 -8.16 15.37 -6.43
N GLY A 121 -7.73 14.76 -7.53
CA GLY A 121 -7.15 15.42 -8.71
C GLY A 121 -5.70 15.87 -8.55
N LYS A 122 -5.08 15.66 -7.38
CA LYS A 122 -3.65 15.92 -7.21
C LYS A 122 -2.85 14.84 -7.95
N LYS A 123 -1.80 15.25 -8.67
CA LYS A 123 -0.88 14.33 -9.35
C LYS A 123 0.19 13.81 -8.40
N ALA A 124 0.74 12.63 -8.71
CA ALA A 124 1.86 12.06 -7.99
C ALA A 124 3.06 13.04 -7.97
N PRO A 125 3.76 13.18 -6.82
CA PRO A 125 5.00 13.93 -6.76
C PRO A 125 6.13 13.13 -7.45
N PRO A 126 7.26 13.80 -7.78
CA PRO A 126 8.45 13.10 -8.27
C PRO A 126 8.91 12.01 -7.30
N LEU A 127 9.31 10.86 -7.84
CA LEU A 127 9.70 9.71 -7.04
C LEU A 127 11.17 9.81 -6.58
N PRO A 128 11.45 9.66 -5.27
CA PRO A 128 12.82 9.54 -4.79
C PRO A 128 13.39 8.16 -5.14
N GLY A 129 14.71 8.06 -5.25
CA GLY A 129 15.40 6.83 -5.68
C GLY A 129 15.04 5.58 -4.88
N HIS A 130 14.88 5.70 -3.56
CA HIS A 130 14.51 4.56 -2.70
C HIS A 130 13.09 4.02 -2.97
N ILE A 131 12.19 4.83 -3.54
CA ILE A 131 10.85 4.36 -3.98
C ILE A 131 10.95 3.66 -5.33
N ILE A 132 11.83 4.14 -6.22
CA ILE A 132 12.12 3.47 -7.49
C ILE A 132 12.73 2.08 -7.24
N ASP A 133 13.58 1.96 -6.23
CA ASP A 133 14.26 0.72 -5.86
C ASP A 133 13.29 -0.40 -5.40
N LEU A 134 12.07 -0.04 -4.97
CA LEU A 134 11.03 -1.02 -4.60
C LEU A 134 10.56 -1.87 -5.78
N PHE A 135 10.83 -1.46 -7.02
CA PHE A 135 10.33 -2.12 -8.23
C PHE A 135 11.46 -2.71 -9.10
N ARG A 136 12.58 -3.03 -8.45
CA ARG A 136 13.73 -3.70 -9.06
C ARG A 136 13.73 -5.20 -8.80
#